data_AF-A0A3B9ETS2-F1
#
_entry.id   AF-A0A3B9ETS2-F1
#
_cell.length_a   1.000
_cell.length_b   1.000
_cell.length_c   1.000
_cell.angle_alpha   90.00
_cell.angle_beta   90.00
_cell.angle_gamma   90.00
#
_symmetry.space_group_name_H-M   'P 1'
#
loop_
_entity.id
_entity.type
_entity.pdbx_description
1 polymer ?
#
loop_
_entity_poly.entity_id
_entity_poly.type
_entity_poly.pdbx_seq_one_letter_code
_entity_poly.pdbx_strand_id
1 'polypeptide(L)'
;MTGAFLLTALLGLSSCATYYERNAQFQEAFAAGDIQKADKLLDKNEKTGKGRNRLLYFMQKGVVLQMQGKFEESNQYLEQAYTFIEDYKKNFGSEALSLLTNPMMKPYTGEDHEKVLIHYYKALNYLQLNQPQPALVEARRLNNKLNQLNDKYENKKNRYKDDAFAHILMGIAYEMDNDVNNAFIA
;
A
#
# COMPACT_ATOMS: atom_id res chain seq x y z
N MET A 1 -24.60 17.72 -36.52
CA MET A 1 -24.60 16.98 -35.23
C MET A 1 -23.50 15.92 -35.11
N THR A 2 -22.65 15.71 -36.13
CA THR A 2 -21.53 14.74 -36.11
C THR A 2 -20.27 15.29 -35.43
N GLY A 3 -19.99 16.59 -35.55
CA GLY A 3 -18.81 17.23 -34.93
C GLY A 3 -18.83 17.29 -33.40
N ALA A 4 -20.02 17.39 -32.79
CA ALA A 4 -20.17 17.40 -31.33
C ALA A 4 -19.80 16.04 -30.73
N PHE A 5 -20.20 14.92 -31.36
CA PHE A 5 -19.89 13.58 -30.90
C PHE A 5 -18.39 13.25 -30.98
N LEU A 6 -17.71 13.76 -32.02
CA LEU A 6 -16.25 13.63 -32.20
C LEU A 6 -15.47 14.44 -31.16
N LEU A 7 -15.97 15.62 -30.77
CA LEU A 7 -15.32 16.47 -29.76
C LEU A 7 -15.47 15.88 -28.34
N THR A 8 -16.64 15.31 -28.01
CA THR A 8 -16.85 14.59 -26.74
C THR A 8 -16.01 13.32 -26.65
N ALA A 9 -15.82 12.60 -27.77
CA ALA A 9 -14.98 11.42 -27.84
C ALA A 9 -13.48 11.75 -27.68
N LEU A 10 -13.00 12.87 -28.24
CA LEU A 10 -11.62 13.34 -28.03
C LEU A 10 -11.36 13.78 -26.58
N LEU A 11 -12.33 14.43 -25.92
CA LEU A 11 -12.22 14.84 -24.53
C LEU A 11 -12.15 13.64 -23.56
N GLY A 12 -12.83 12.54 -23.87
CA GLY A 12 -12.79 11.30 -23.08
C GLY A 12 -11.41 10.61 -23.07
N LEU A 13 -10.68 10.64 -24.19
CA LEU A 13 -9.37 10.01 -24.32
C LEU A 13 -8.26 10.78 -23.58
N SER A 14 -8.39 12.11 -23.47
CA SER A 14 -7.43 12.96 -22.75
C SER A 14 -7.37 12.68 -21.24
N SER A 15 -8.48 12.24 -20.65
CA SER A 15 -8.58 11.92 -19.22
C SER A 15 -7.74 10.70 -18.84
N CYS A 16 -7.68 9.68 -19.71
CA CYS A 16 -6.90 8.46 -19.49
C CYS A 16 -5.39 8.70 -19.61
N ALA A 17 -4.95 9.44 -20.64
CA ALA A 17 -3.55 9.80 -20.82
C ALA A 17 -3.01 10.57 -19.61
N THR A 18 -3.82 11.48 -19.08
CA THR A 18 -3.44 12.34 -17.96
C THR A 18 -3.16 11.57 -16.66
N TYR A 19 -3.88 10.48 -16.35
CA TYR A 19 -3.59 9.68 -15.14
C TYR A 19 -2.31 8.86 -15.28
N TYR A 20 -2.15 8.17 -16.42
CA TYR A 20 -0.95 7.37 -16.70
C TYR A 20 0.30 8.26 -16.70
N GLU A 21 0.24 9.40 -17.36
CA GLU A 21 1.34 10.36 -17.45
C GLU A 21 1.69 10.99 -16.09
N ARG A 22 0.69 11.29 -15.24
CA ARG A 22 0.94 11.77 -13.87
C ARG A 22 1.58 10.71 -12.99
N ASN A 23 1.10 9.47 -13.05
CA ASN A 23 1.72 8.38 -12.30
C ASN A 23 3.13 8.10 -12.83
N ALA A 24 3.36 8.19 -14.14
CA ALA A 24 4.69 8.05 -14.73
C ALA A 24 5.68 9.10 -14.20
N GLN A 25 5.28 10.37 -14.11
CA GLN A 25 6.11 11.44 -13.53
C GLN A 25 6.46 11.17 -12.05
N PHE A 26 5.50 10.66 -11.28
CA PHE A 26 5.76 10.24 -9.90
C PHE A 26 6.77 9.09 -9.86
N GLN A 27 6.54 8.03 -10.64
CA GLN A 27 7.41 6.85 -10.67
C GLN A 27 8.83 7.20 -11.13
N GLU A 28 8.97 8.08 -12.11
CA GLU A 28 10.26 8.57 -12.58
C GLU A 28 11.01 9.32 -11.48
N ALA A 29 10.35 10.26 -10.79
CA ALA A 29 10.95 10.99 -9.67
C ALA A 29 11.34 10.04 -8.52
N PHE A 30 10.45 9.11 -8.18
CA PHE A 30 10.68 8.12 -7.13
C PHE A 30 11.86 7.19 -7.47
N ALA A 31 11.90 6.65 -8.69
CA ALA A 31 12.98 5.77 -9.14
C ALA A 31 14.33 6.50 -9.26
N ALA A 32 14.33 7.80 -9.56
CA ALA A 32 15.51 8.65 -9.57
C ALA A 32 16.00 9.03 -8.15
N GLY A 33 15.26 8.69 -7.10
CA GLY A 33 15.57 9.07 -5.72
C GLY A 33 15.23 10.53 -5.37
N ASP A 34 14.55 11.26 -6.25
CA ASP A 34 14.05 12.62 -5.97
C ASP A 34 12.74 12.54 -5.18
N ILE A 35 12.87 12.13 -3.92
CA ILE A 35 11.74 11.84 -3.03
C ILE A 35 10.94 13.12 -2.72
N GLN A 36 11.59 14.29 -2.67
CA GLN A 36 10.91 15.57 -2.46
C GLN A 36 10.03 15.95 -3.66
N LYS A 37 10.49 15.72 -4.89
CA LYS A 37 9.64 15.91 -6.08
C LYS A 37 8.52 14.88 -6.14
N ALA A 38 8.80 13.62 -5.82
CA ALA A 38 7.79 12.57 -5.77
C ALA A 38 6.65 12.94 -4.80
N ASP A 39 7.00 13.48 -3.62
CA ASP A 39 6.04 13.94 -2.61
C ASP A 39 5.14 15.08 -3.12
N LYS A 40 5.74 16.11 -3.74
CA LYS A 40 4.99 17.22 -4.34
C LYS A 40 4.06 16.75 -5.47
N LEU A 41 4.49 15.77 -6.25
CA LEU A 41 3.67 15.19 -7.32
C LEU A 41 2.48 14.41 -6.75
N LEU A 42 2.63 13.74 -5.60
CA LEU A 42 1.51 13.11 -4.90
C LEU A 42 0.52 14.15 -4.36
N ASP A 43 1.00 15.21 -3.70
CA ASP A 43 0.14 16.24 -3.09
C ASP A 43 -0.67 17.02 -4.12
N LYS A 44 -0.04 17.36 -5.25
CA LYS A 44 -0.74 17.99 -6.37
C LYS A 44 -1.89 17.12 -6.89
N ASN A 45 -1.78 15.81 -6.71
CA ASN A 45 -2.76 14.81 -7.13
C ASN A 45 -3.62 14.28 -5.99
N GLU A 46 -3.55 14.83 -4.77
CA GLU A 46 -4.34 14.37 -3.61
C GLU A 46 -5.85 14.35 -3.92
N LYS A 47 -6.34 15.37 -4.63
CA LYS A 47 -7.74 15.44 -5.09
C LYS A 47 -8.10 14.33 -6.09
N THR A 48 -7.14 13.82 -6.86
CA THR A 48 -7.29 12.69 -7.78
C THR A 48 -7.08 11.33 -7.06
N GLY A 49 -6.39 11.32 -5.91
CA GLY A 49 -6.40 10.23 -4.95
C GLY A 49 -7.74 10.05 -4.23
N LYS A 50 -8.71 10.97 -4.41
CA LYS A 50 -10.08 10.77 -3.94
C LYS A 50 -10.83 9.83 -4.88
N GLY A 51 -11.47 8.79 -4.33
CA GLY A 51 -12.23 7.80 -5.09
C GLY A 51 -11.44 6.51 -5.34
N ARG A 52 -11.39 6.04 -6.60
CA ARG A 52 -10.90 4.69 -6.94
C ARG A 52 -9.41 4.44 -6.62
N ASN A 53 -8.57 5.46 -6.66
CA ASN A 53 -7.11 5.32 -6.46
C ASN A 53 -6.65 5.66 -5.03
N ARG A 54 -7.60 5.77 -4.09
CA ARG A 54 -7.32 6.22 -2.73
C ARG A 54 -6.35 5.32 -1.99
N LEU A 55 -6.48 4.01 -2.16
CA LEU A 55 -5.57 3.04 -1.59
C LEU A 55 -4.13 3.25 -2.08
N LEU A 56 -3.95 3.39 -3.40
CA LEU A 56 -2.64 3.58 -4.01
C LEU A 56 -1.98 4.87 -3.51
N TYR A 57 -2.76 5.95 -3.39
CA TYR A 57 -2.28 7.21 -2.83
C TYR A 57 -1.76 7.03 -1.40
N PHE A 58 -2.53 6.38 -0.52
CA PHE A 58 -2.12 6.14 0.86
C PHE A 58 -0.85 5.29 0.96
N MET A 59 -0.74 4.23 0.16
CA MET A 59 0.47 3.40 0.10
C MET A 59 1.70 4.19 -0.37
N GLN A 60 1.58 4.90 -1.49
CA GLN A 60 2.68 5.69 -2.06
C GLN A 60 3.11 6.82 -1.12
N LYS A 61 2.16 7.56 -0.53
CA LYS A 61 2.45 8.65 0.41
C LYS A 61 3.11 8.11 1.67
N GLY A 62 2.65 6.98 2.21
CA GLY A 62 3.29 6.29 3.33
C GLY A 62 4.77 5.99 3.06
N VAL A 63 5.09 5.38 1.91
CA VAL A 63 6.47 5.05 1.56
C VAL A 63 7.33 6.30 1.34
N VAL A 64 6.81 7.31 0.62
CA VAL A 64 7.53 8.57 0.40
C VAL A 64 7.88 9.25 1.72
N LEU A 65 6.94 9.32 2.67
CA LEU A 65 7.18 9.90 3.99
C LEU A 65 8.20 9.09 4.79
N GLN A 66 8.16 7.75 4.71
CA GLN A 66 9.17 6.89 5.33
C GLN A 66 10.57 7.19 4.78
N MET A 67 10.70 7.34 3.45
CA MET A 67 11.98 7.67 2.81
C MET A 67 12.48 9.08 3.13
N GLN A 68 11.59 9.97 3.57
CA GLN A 68 11.95 11.30 4.09
C GLN A 68 12.27 11.29 5.60
N GLY A 69 12.21 10.15 6.27
CA GLY A 69 12.40 10.04 7.73
C GLY A 69 11.20 10.50 8.57
N LYS A 70 10.04 10.70 7.94
CA LYS A 70 8.79 11.14 8.57
C LYS A 70 7.95 9.93 8.99
N PHE A 71 8.44 9.19 9.97
CA PHE A 71 7.93 7.86 10.30
C PHE A 71 6.52 7.87 10.90
N GLU A 72 6.19 8.84 11.77
CA GLU A 72 4.84 8.97 12.34
C GLU A 72 3.80 9.26 11.27
N GLU A 73 4.08 10.21 10.39
CA GLU A 73 3.19 10.61 9.31
C GLU A 73 3.05 9.47 8.29
N SER A 74 4.15 8.78 7.98
CA SER A 74 4.12 7.55 7.20
C SER A 74 3.17 6.51 7.80
N ASN A 75 3.27 6.26 9.11
CA ASN A 75 2.39 5.32 9.83
C ASN A 75 0.91 5.72 9.74
N GLN A 76 0.58 7.01 9.78
CA GLN A 76 -0.80 7.48 9.63
C GLN A 76 -1.37 7.14 8.24
N TYR A 77 -0.62 7.42 7.16
CA TYR A 77 -1.06 7.08 5.81
C TYR A 77 -1.14 5.57 5.57
N LEU A 78 -0.18 4.80 6.10
CA LEU A 78 -0.20 3.34 5.99
C LEU A 78 -1.35 2.71 6.79
N GLU A 79 -1.72 3.29 7.93
CA GLU A 79 -2.92 2.86 8.67
C GLU A 79 -4.20 3.17 7.89
N GLN A 80 -4.29 4.34 7.24
CA GLN A 80 -5.41 4.65 6.35
C GLN A 80 -5.52 3.65 5.18
N ALA A 81 -4.39 3.23 4.61
CA ALA A 81 -4.35 2.17 3.60
C ALA A 81 -4.89 0.84 4.15
N TYR A 82 -4.43 0.43 5.34
CA TYR A 82 -4.89 -0.78 6.02
C TYR A 82 -6.40 -0.75 6.28
N THR A 83 -6.92 0.33 6.89
CA THR A 83 -8.36 0.50 7.15
C THR A 83 -9.17 0.44 5.85
N PHE A 84 -8.71 1.11 4.79
CA PHE A 84 -9.39 1.10 3.50
C PHE A 84 -9.53 -0.31 2.92
N ILE A 85 -8.49 -1.15 3.04
CA ILE A 85 -8.53 -2.55 2.58
C ILE A 85 -9.54 -3.36 3.41
N GLU A 86 -9.53 -3.22 4.73
CA GLU A 86 -10.42 -3.98 5.61
C GLU A 86 -11.89 -3.59 5.44
N ASP A 87 -12.18 -2.29 5.27
CA ASP A 87 -13.53 -1.82 4.99
C ASP A 87 -14.01 -2.26 3.59
N TYR A 88 -13.13 -2.21 2.59
CA TYR A 88 -13.46 -2.67 1.25
C TYR A 88 -13.83 -4.17 1.23
N LYS A 89 -13.10 -5.01 1.97
CA LYS A 89 -13.44 -6.45 2.09
C LYS A 89 -14.83 -6.67 2.66
N LYS A 90 -15.21 -5.93 3.70
CA LYS A 90 -16.53 -6.04 4.35
C LYS A 90 -17.66 -5.65 3.39
N ASN A 91 -17.49 -4.55 2.66
CA ASN A 91 -18.53 -4.04 1.77
C ASN A 91 -18.65 -4.86 0.48
N PHE A 92 -17.54 -5.29 -0.13
CA PHE A 92 -17.58 -6.05 -1.38
C PHE A 92 -18.09 -7.48 -1.18
N GLY A 93 -17.93 -8.07 0.01
CA GLY A 93 -18.59 -9.33 0.38
C GLY A 93 -20.12 -9.26 0.36
N SER A 94 -20.70 -8.05 0.35
CA SER A 94 -22.15 -7.82 0.39
C SER A 94 -22.77 -7.32 -0.93
N GLU A 95 -22.00 -7.15 -2.01
CA GLU A 95 -22.43 -6.28 -3.13
C GLU A 95 -22.62 -6.98 -4.48
N ALA A 96 -23.89 -7.31 -4.80
CA ALA A 96 -24.35 -7.73 -6.14
C ALA A 96 -24.30 -6.58 -7.19
N LEU A 97 -23.99 -5.34 -6.77
CA LEU A 97 -24.02 -4.14 -7.62
C LEU A 97 -22.81 -4.02 -8.57
N SER A 98 -21.70 -4.72 -8.30
CA SER A 98 -20.48 -4.61 -9.14
C SER A 98 -20.68 -5.18 -10.55
N LEU A 99 -21.69 -6.03 -10.75
CA LEU A 99 -22.04 -6.59 -12.07
C LEU A 99 -22.74 -5.57 -12.98
N LEU A 100 -23.32 -4.51 -12.41
CA LEU A 100 -24.09 -3.49 -13.13
C LEU A 100 -23.27 -2.22 -13.43
N THR A 101 -22.04 -2.12 -12.93
CA THR A 101 -21.18 -0.94 -13.08
C THR A 101 -19.98 -1.23 -13.99
N ASN A 102 -19.51 -0.21 -14.71
CA ASN A 102 -18.36 -0.30 -15.61
C ASN A 102 -17.12 -0.79 -14.82
N PRO A 103 -16.42 -1.87 -15.25
CA PRO A 103 -15.21 -2.38 -14.60
C PRO A 103 -14.11 -1.33 -14.38
N MET A 104 -14.04 -0.31 -15.25
CA MET A 104 -13.08 0.80 -15.08
C MET A 104 -13.39 1.72 -13.88
N MET A 105 -14.57 1.63 -13.28
CA MET A 105 -14.94 2.40 -12.08
C MET A 105 -14.60 1.69 -10.78
N LYS A 106 -14.10 0.44 -10.83
CA LYS A 106 -13.77 -0.32 -9.64
C LYS A 106 -12.60 0.35 -8.88
N PRO A 107 -12.70 0.53 -7.55
CA PRO A 107 -11.59 0.96 -6.73
C PRO A 107 -10.38 0.03 -6.86
N TYR A 108 -9.19 0.60 -6.85
CA TYR A 108 -7.95 -0.14 -6.70
C TYR A 108 -7.92 -0.82 -5.33
N THR A 109 -7.74 -2.14 -5.32
CA THR A 109 -7.83 -2.96 -4.10
C THR A 109 -6.47 -3.41 -3.57
N GLY A 110 -5.39 -3.08 -4.26
CA GLY A 110 -4.04 -3.54 -3.95
C GLY A 110 -3.82 -5.01 -4.29
N GLU A 111 -2.60 -5.30 -4.74
CA GLU A 111 -2.11 -6.66 -4.90
C GLU A 111 -1.80 -7.29 -3.54
N ASP A 112 -1.74 -8.63 -3.49
CA ASP A 112 -1.55 -9.35 -2.23
C ASP A 112 -0.20 -9.03 -1.56
N HIS A 113 0.86 -8.82 -2.35
CA HIS A 113 2.18 -8.43 -1.86
C HIS A 113 2.24 -6.97 -1.37
N GLU A 114 1.48 -6.05 -1.98
CA GLU A 114 1.44 -4.66 -1.52
C GLU A 114 0.78 -4.54 -0.14
N LYS A 115 -0.21 -5.38 0.14
CA LYS A 115 -0.86 -5.45 1.46
C LYS A 115 0.10 -5.93 2.55
N VAL A 116 1.02 -6.83 2.20
CA VAL A 116 2.12 -7.28 3.07
C VAL A 116 3.05 -6.09 3.36
N LEU A 117 3.42 -5.32 2.33
CA LEU A 117 4.31 -4.17 2.48
C LEU A 117 3.79 -3.08 3.43
N ILE A 118 2.47 -2.92 3.61
CA ILE A 118 1.93 -1.95 4.58
C ILE A 118 2.48 -2.23 5.98
N HIS A 119 2.39 -3.48 6.44
CA HIS A 119 2.84 -3.87 7.78
C HIS A 119 4.36 -3.84 7.90
N TYR A 120 5.06 -4.19 6.83
CA TYR A 120 6.52 -4.09 6.73
C TYR A 120 6.99 -2.66 7.01
N TYR A 121 6.46 -1.67 6.28
CA TYR A 121 6.90 -0.29 6.43
C TYR A 121 6.50 0.27 7.79
N LYS A 122 5.31 -0.07 8.30
CA LYS A 122 4.91 0.36 9.64
C LYS A 122 5.80 -0.22 10.74
N ALA A 123 6.17 -1.50 10.65
CA ALA A 123 7.11 -2.11 11.59
C ALA A 123 8.47 -1.38 11.57
N LEU A 124 9.03 -1.15 10.37
CA LEU A 124 10.27 -0.39 10.22
C LEU A 124 10.18 1.02 10.81
N ASN A 125 9.10 1.75 10.52
CA ASN A 125 8.86 3.07 11.07
C ASN A 125 8.85 3.04 12.61
N TYR A 126 8.14 2.10 13.22
CA TYR A 126 8.11 1.97 14.66
C TYR A 126 9.48 1.63 15.27
N LEU A 127 10.29 0.80 14.60
CA LEU A 127 11.69 0.57 15.01
C LEU A 127 12.52 1.85 14.95
N GLN A 128 12.41 2.63 13.87
CA GLN A 128 13.09 3.92 13.75
C GLN A 128 12.66 4.94 14.80
N LEU A 129 11.44 4.81 15.32
CA LEU A 129 10.89 5.64 16.39
C LEU A 129 11.22 5.13 17.80
N ASN A 130 12.03 4.06 17.94
CA ASN A 130 12.29 3.37 19.20
C ASN A 130 11.00 2.89 19.90
N GLN A 131 10.03 2.42 19.11
CA GLN A 131 8.75 1.89 19.58
C GLN A 131 8.64 0.38 19.25
N PRO A 132 9.38 -0.49 19.96
CA PRO A 132 9.46 -1.90 19.62
C PRO A 132 8.12 -2.64 19.77
N GLN A 133 7.29 -2.26 20.74
CA GLN A 133 5.99 -2.91 20.98
C GLN A 133 5.01 -2.73 19.80
N PRO A 134 4.75 -1.50 19.30
CA PRO A 134 4.03 -1.32 18.04
C PRO A 134 4.68 -2.04 16.84
N ALA A 135 6.01 -2.08 16.76
CA ALA A 135 6.71 -2.80 15.70
C ALA A 135 6.38 -4.31 15.72
N LEU A 136 6.36 -4.93 16.90
CA LEU A 136 5.97 -6.34 17.08
C LEU A 136 4.53 -6.60 16.64
N VAL A 137 3.60 -5.68 16.91
CA VAL A 137 2.21 -5.80 16.45
C VAL A 137 2.14 -5.85 14.93
N GLU A 138 2.85 -4.94 14.25
CA GLU A 138 2.88 -4.91 12.79
C GLU A 138 3.63 -6.10 12.20
N ALA A 139 4.71 -6.56 12.83
CA ALA A 139 5.42 -7.77 12.39
C ALA A 139 4.56 -9.03 12.52
N ARG A 140 3.73 -9.15 13.56
CA ARG A 140 2.72 -10.23 13.67
C ARG A 140 1.64 -10.11 12.60
N ARG A 141 1.17 -8.90 12.30
CA ARG A 141 0.20 -8.67 11.20
C ARG A 141 0.78 -9.04 9.84
N LEU A 142 2.05 -8.72 9.61
CA LEU A 142 2.83 -9.12 8.43
C LEU A 142 2.86 -10.65 8.29
N ASN A 143 3.30 -11.36 9.33
CA ASN A 143 3.37 -12.82 9.33
C ASN A 143 1.98 -13.47 9.10
N ASN A 144 0.96 -13.01 9.81
CA ASN A 144 -0.42 -13.49 9.63
C ASN A 144 -0.89 -13.29 8.18
N LYS A 145 -0.56 -12.15 7.57
CA LYS A 145 -0.94 -11.87 6.19
C LYS A 145 -0.24 -12.81 5.22
N LEU A 146 1.04 -13.10 5.43
CA LEU A 146 1.82 -14.04 4.63
C LEU A 146 1.27 -15.46 4.74
N ASN A 147 0.93 -15.91 5.95
CA ASN A 147 0.31 -17.22 6.19
C ASN A 147 -1.02 -17.35 5.43
N GLN A 148 -1.89 -16.33 5.48
CA GLN A 148 -3.13 -16.33 4.68
C GLN A 148 -2.87 -16.45 3.16
N LEU A 149 -1.80 -15.83 2.66
CA LEU A 149 -1.44 -15.95 1.25
C LEU A 149 -0.91 -17.35 0.93
N ASN A 150 -0.13 -17.94 1.82
CA ASN A 150 0.35 -19.32 1.69
C ASN A 150 -0.80 -20.32 1.63
N ASP A 151 -1.78 -20.19 2.53
CA ASP A 151 -2.97 -21.03 2.58
C ASP A 151 -3.78 -20.91 1.28
N LYS A 152 -3.95 -19.67 0.79
CA LYS A 152 -4.66 -19.39 -0.47
C LYS A 152 -3.99 -20.02 -1.71
N TYR A 153 -2.67 -20.21 -1.68
CA TYR A 153 -1.88 -20.70 -2.81
C TYR A 153 -1.23 -22.08 -2.55
N GLU A 154 -1.80 -22.88 -1.64
CA GLU A 154 -1.23 -24.15 -1.15
C GLU A 154 -0.68 -25.08 -2.25
N ASN A 155 -1.33 -25.14 -3.41
CA ASN A 155 -0.99 -26.06 -4.49
C ASN A 155 0.02 -25.53 -5.53
N LYS A 156 0.71 -24.41 -5.27
CA LYS A 156 1.68 -23.81 -6.21
C LYS A 156 3.14 -24.17 -5.86
N LYS A 157 3.93 -24.46 -6.90
CA LYS A 157 5.33 -24.92 -6.82
C LYS A 157 6.31 -23.89 -6.20
N ASN A 158 5.96 -22.60 -6.23
CA ASN A 158 6.73 -21.49 -5.64
C ASN A 158 5.97 -20.88 -4.46
N ARG A 159 5.72 -21.69 -3.43
CA ARG A 159 5.06 -21.21 -2.20
C ARG A 159 6.01 -20.30 -1.42
N TYR A 160 5.49 -19.20 -0.91
CA TYR A 160 6.25 -18.22 -0.13
C TYR A 160 6.32 -18.67 1.35
N LYS A 161 7.04 -19.77 1.61
CA LYS A 161 6.83 -20.61 2.81
C LYS A 161 7.23 -20.02 4.16
N ASP A 162 8.02 -18.96 4.17
CA ASP A 162 8.41 -18.28 5.39
C ASP A 162 9.10 -16.98 4.99
N ASP A 163 8.85 -15.88 5.69
CA ASP A 163 9.44 -14.59 5.33
C ASP A 163 10.56 -14.25 6.31
N ALA A 164 11.79 -14.51 5.86
CA ALA A 164 13.00 -14.22 6.63
C ALA A 164 13.06 -12.75 7.06
N PHE A 165 12.47 -11.83 6.29
CA PHE A 165 12.44 -10.42 6.66
C PHE A 165 11.47 -10.16 7.82
N ALA A 166 10.30 -10.80 7.83
CA ALA A 166 9.36 -10.72 8.95
C ALA A 166 10.02 -11.20 10.25
N HIS A 167 10.76 -12.31 10.19
CA HIS A 167 11.53 -12.84 11.32
C HIS A 167 12.61 -11.87 11.81
N ILE A 168 13.37 -11.27 10.89
CA ILE A 168 14.38 -10.25 11.23
C ILE A 168 13.73 -9.04 11.92
N LEU A 169 12.61 -8.53 11.41
CA LEU A 169 11.89 -7.43 12.05
C LEU A 169 11.42 -7.80 13.46
N MET A 170 10.90 -9.02 13.65
CA MET A 170 10.47 -9.50 14.96
C MET A 170 11.65 -9.62 15.92
N GLY A 171 12.76 -10.21 15.48
CA GLY A 171 13.99 -10.35 16.27
C GLY A 171 14.53 -9.00 16.74
N ILE A 172 14.68 -8.04 15.82
CA ILE A 172 15.13 -6.68 16.15
C ILE A 172 14.17 -6.01 17.14
N ALA A 173 12.85 -6.15 16.91
CA ALA A 173 11.86 -5.54 17.79
C ALA A 173 11.90 -6.14 19.21
N TYR A 174 12.03 -7.46 19.35
CA TYR A 174 12.17 -8.12 20.65
C TYR A 174 13.48 -7.74 21.35
N GLU A 175 14.59 -7.67 20.62
CA GLU A 175 15.87 -7.25 21.18
C GLU A 175 15.80 -5.80 21.69
N MET A 176 15.20 -4.89 20.93
CA MET A 176 14.95 -3.51 21.35
C MET A 176 14.02 -3.40 22.57
N ASP A 177 13.14 -4.38 22.77
CA ASP A 177 12.26 -4.48 23.95
C ASP A 177 12.94 -5.14 25.16
N ASN A 178 14.21 -5.56 25.03
CA ASN A 178 14.97 -6.37 25.99
C ASN A 178 14.42 -7.79 26.21
N ASP A 179 13.62 -8.31 25.28
CA ASP A 179 13.11 -9.68 25.30
C ASP A 179 14.01 -10.62 24.47
N VAL A 180 15.23 -10.83 24.97
CA VAL A 180 16.29 -11.58 24.27
C VAL A 180 15.89 -13.03 23.96
N ASN A 181 15.06 -13.64 24.83
CA ASN A 181 14.60 -15.01 24.62
C ASN A 181 13.70 -15.10 23.39
N ASN A 182 12.73 -14.20 23.26
CA ASN A 182 11.87 -14.16 22.09
C ASN A 182 12.62 -13.66 20.86
N ALA A 183 13.62 -12.79 20.99
CA ALA A 183 14.48 -12.39 19.89
C ALA A 183 15.26 -13.57 19.29
N PHE A 184 15.76 -14.50 20.13
CA PHE A 184 16.54 -15.66 19.69
C PHE A 184 15.72 -16.69 18.89
N ILE A 185 14.44 -16.83 19.22
CA ILE A 185 13.52 -17.79 18.57
C ILE A 185 12.58 -17.12 17.56
N ALA A 186 12.80 -15.83 17.29
CA ALA A 186 11.92 -14.98 16.52
C ALA A 186 11.68 -15.47 15.10
#